data_AF-A0A944U2Q9-F1
#
_entry.id   AF-A0A944U2Q9-F1
#
_cell.length_a   1.000
_cell.length_b   1.000
_cell.length_c   1.000
_cell.angle_alpha   90.00
_cell.angle_beta   90.00
_cell.angle_gamma   90.00
#
_symmetry.space_group_name_H-M   'P 1'
#
loop_
_entity.id
_entity.type
_entity.pdbx_description
1 polymer ?
#
loop_
_entity_poly.entity_id
_entity_poly.type
_entity_poly.pdbx_seq_one_letter_code
_entity_poly.pdbx_strand_id
1 'polypeptide(L)'
;TYGAESRKRSIYVYQQRTLTMPFMQNFDSLVCEDTVPKRQLSVTPLQALAMYNGILVNEESEHFARRIAKEGKSDPEARVVMAYQLALGRLPDDQELGSLIGFANSIEGLTRMTRILFNTSEFIYVD
;
A
#
# COMPACT_ATOMS: atom_id res chain seq x y z
N THR A 1 -12.99 -1.56 15.28
CA THR A 1 -12.66 -2.58 14.27
C THR A 1 -13.40 -2.22 13.01
N TYR A 2 -12.67 -1.91 11.95
CA TYR A 2 -13.23 -1.36 10.71
C TYR A 2 -13.91 -2.50 9.92
N GLY A 3 -15.25 -2.55 9.90
CA GLY A 3 -16.03 -3.55 9.14
C GLY A 3 -16.01 -3.30 7.62
N ALA A 4 -16.63 -4.18 6.83
CA ALA A 4 -16.68 -4.05 5.36
C ALA A 4 -17.20 -2.67 4.90
N GLU A 5 -18.16 -2.11 5.63
CA GLU A 5 -18.75 -0.77 5.40
C GLU A 5 -17.73 0.38 5.52
N SER A 6 -16.61 0.18 6.21
CA SER A 6 -15.60 1.21 6.46
C SER A 6 -14.42 1.18 5.48
N ARG A 7 -14.35 0.18 4.58
CA ARG A 7 -13.36 0.13 3.50
C ARG A 7 -13.77 1.06 2.36
N LYS A 8 -13.46 2.34 2.49
CA LYS A 8 -13.73 3.36 1.48
C LYS A 8 -12.43 4.02 1.02
N ARG A 9 -12.42 4.50 -0.22
CA ARG A 9 -11.32 5.35 -0.72
C ARG A 9 -11.21 6.60 0.15
N SER A 10 -10.00 7.16 0.25
CA SER A 10 -9.72 8.37 1.05
C SER A 10 -10.65 9.55 0.74
N ILE A 11 -11.12 9.67 -0.51
CA ILE A 11 -12.09 10.69 -0.95
C ILE A 11 -13.46 10.63 -0.24
N TYR A 12 -13.78 9.52 0.43
CA TYR A 12 -15.03 9.31 1.17
C TYR A 12 -14.82 9.30 2.69
N VAL A 13 -13.60 9.59 3.17
CA VAL A 13 -13.32 9.69 4.60
C VAL A 13 -14.02 10.93 5.13
N TYR A 14 -14.73 10.75 6.24
CA TYR A 14 -15.37 11.86 6.93
C TYR A 14 -14.30 12.79 7.51
N GLN A 15 -14.30 14.05 7.10
CA GLN A 15 -13.34 15.07 7.55
C GLN A 15 -14.09 16.18 8.30
N GLN A 16 -13.69 16.42 9.55
CA GLN A 16 -14.05 17.64 10.29
C GLN A 16 -12.78 18.46 10.52
N ARG A 17 -12.93 19.75 10.83
CA ARG A 17 -11.77 20.62 11.13
C ARG A 17 -10.87 20.08 12.23
N THR A 18 -11.46 19.45 13.25
CA THR A 18 -10.75 18.92 14.44
C THR A 18 -10.51 17.42 14.39
N LEU A 19 -11.09 16.71 13.43
CA LEU A 19 -11.01 15.25 13.32
C LEU A 19 -10.47 14.88 11.95
N THR A 20 -9.20 14.49 11.92
CA THR A 20 -8.52 13.97 10.73
C THR A 20 -8.16 12.50 10.97
N MET A 21 -8.17 11.71 9.90
CA MET A 21 -7.78 10.30 9.97
C MET A 21 -6.30 10.19 10.37
N PRO A 22 -5.94 9.45 11.44
CA PRO A 22 -4.56 9.42 11.96
C PRO A 22 -3.50 9.02 10.93
N PHE A 23 -3.81 8.08 10.03
CA PHE A 23 -2.87 7.71 8.97
C PHE A 23 -2.61 8.90 8.03
N MET A 24 -3.64 9.63 7.61
CA MET A 24 -3.50 10.78 6.72
C MET A 24 -2.77 11.96 7.40
N GLN A 25 -2.87 12.12 8.72
CA GLN A 25 -2.10 13.13 9.45
C GLN A 25 -0.59 12.96 9.28
N ASN A 26 -0.09 11.71 9.26
CA ASN A 26 1.33 11.46 9.00
C ASN A 26 1.76 11.91 7.60
N PHE A 27 0.83 11.93 6.64
CA PHE A 27 1.05 12.37 5.27
C PHE A 27 0.50 13.78 5.04
N ASP A 28 0.77 14.71 5.95
CA ASP A 28 0.49 16.15 5.80
C ASP A 28 -0.92 16.45 5.26
N SER A 29 -1.92 15.71 5.76
CA SER A 29 -3.32 15.98 5.43
C SER A 29 -3.68 17.40 5.84
N LEU A 30 -4.47 18.06 4.99
CA LEU A 30 -4.86 19.45 5.22
C LEU A 30 -5.62 19.58 6.54
N VAL A 31 -5.15 20.49 7.39
CA VAL A 31 -5.96 21.04 8.47
C VAL A 31 -6.81 22.13 7.83
N CYS A 32 -8.15 22.00 7.91
CA CYS A 32 -9.09 22.92 7.26
C CYS A 32 -9.20 24.29 7.95
N GLU A 33 -8.06 24.83 8.39
CA GLU A 33 -7.87 26.16 8.97
C GLU A 33 -7.30 27.14 7.92
N ASP A 34 -6.42 26.67 7.02
CA ASP A 34 -5.77 27.48 6.00
C ASP A 34 -5.95 26.91 4.58
N THR A 35 -5.92 27.80 3.58
CA THR A 35 -5.98 27.43 2.16
C THR A 35 -4.56 27.40 1.58
N VAL A 36 -4.20 26.31 0.91
CA VAL A 36 -2.89 26.13 0.27
C VAL A 36 -3.09 25.87 -1.22
N PRO A 37 -2.46 26.64 -2.14
CA PRO A 37 -2.67 26.48 -3.58
C PRO A 37 -2.01 25.21 -4.16
N LYS A 38 -0.99 24.67 -3.48
CA LYS A 38 -0.27 23.45 -3.89
C LYS A 38 0.20 22.69 -2.66
N ARG A 39 0.01 21.37 -2.68
CA ARG A 39 0.57 20.48 -1.66
C ARG A 39 2.10 20.45 -1.74
N GLN A 40 2.77 20.64 -0.61
CA GLN A 40 4.22 20.48 -0.53
C GLN A 40 4.58 18.99 -0.53
N LEU A 41 5.69 18.65 -1.18
CA LEU A 41 6.27 17.32 -1.09
C LEU A 41 7.09 17.25 0.19
N SER A 42 6.73 16.35 1.09
CA SER A 42 7.48 16.05 2.30
C SER A 42 7.91 14.59 2.26
N VAL A 43 9.13 14.33 2.73
CA VAL A 43 9.63 12.97 2.97
C VAL A 43 10.10 12.93 4.41
N THR A 44 9.26 12.43 5.31
CA THR A 44 9.59 12.38 6.75
C THR A 44 9.84 10.94 7.21
N PRO A 45 10.72 10.74 8.22
CA PRO A 45 10.91 9.41 8.81
C PRO A 45 9.62 8.80 9.36
N LEU A 46 8.69 9.64 9.81
CA LEU A 46 7.39 9.18 10.33
C LEU A 46 6.50 8.61 9.22
N GLN A 47 6.53 9.19 8.02
CA GLN A 47 5.82 8.66 6.85
C GLN A 47 6.38 7.30 6.43
N ALA A 48 7.71 7.17 6.39
CA ALA A 48 8.36 5.89 6.09
C ALA A 48 8.02 4.82 7.15
N LEU A 49 8.05 5.19 8.44
CA LEU A 49 7.69 4.27 9.53
C LEU A 49 6.21 3.89 9.49
N ALA A 50 5.32 4.82 9.12
CA ALA A 50 3.90 4.55 8.93
C ALA A 50 3.65 3.59 7.75
N MET A 51 4.40 3.71 6.65
CA MET A 51 4.35 2.73 5.56
C MET A 51 4.91 1.37 5.97
N TYR A 52 5.97 1.35 6.77
CA TYR A 52 6.63 0.12 7.14
C TYR A 52 5.85 -0.69 8.18
N ASN A 53 5.29 -0.03 9.20
CA ASN A 53 4.70 -0.67 10.39
C ASN A 53 3.26 -0.23 10.70
N GLY A 54 2.66 0.66 9.92
CA GLY A 54 1.30 1.15 10.18
C GLY A 54 0.25 0.05 10.10
N ILE A 55 -0.77 0.15 10.98
CA ILE A 55 -1.89 -0.80 11.04
C ILE A 55 -2.56 -0.94 9.66
N LEU A 56 -2.83 0.19 9.00
CA LEU A 56 -3.46 0.19 7.67
C LEU A 56 -2.63 -0.61 6.66
N VAL A 57 -1.32 -0.38 6.59
CA VAL A 57 -0.47 -1.05 5.60
C VAL A 57 -0.35 -2.54 5.90
N ASN A 58 -0.26 -2.93 7.17
CA ASN A 58 -0.25 -4.34 7.56
C ASN A 58 -1.57 -5.04 7.15
N GLU A 59 -2.71 -4.43 7.48
CA GLU A 59 -4.03 -4.98 7.12
C GLU A 59 -4.20 -5.08 5.60
N GLU A 60 -3.94 -3.99 4.85
CA GLU A 60 -4.04 -4.02 3.39
C GLU A 60 -3.05 -5.00 2.75
N SER A 61 -1.87 -5.21 3.34
CA SER A 61 -0.92 -6.21 2.84
C SER A 61 -1.47 -7.62 2.92
N GLU A 62 -2.16 -7.97 4.01
CA GLU A 62 -2.82 -9.27 4.13
C GLU A 62 -3.96 -9.43 3.13
N HIS A 63 -4.77 -8.39 2.96
CA HIS A 63 -5.89 -8.43 2.01
C HIS A 63 -5.41 -8.57 0.57
N PHE A 64 -4.36 -7.84 0.20
CA PHE A 64 -3.76 -7.91 -1.11
C PHE A 64 -3.09 -9.27 -1.35
N ALA A 65 -2.39 -9.83 -0.35
CA ALA A 65 -1.83 -11.18 -0.42
C ALA A 65 -2.92 -12.25 -0.65
N ARG A 66 -4.05 -12.15 0.06
CA ARG A 66 -5.20 -13.06 -0.16
C ARG A 66 -5.79 -12.93 -1.56
N ARG A 67 -5.84 -11.70 -2.09
CA ARG A 67 -6.29 -11.45 -3.46
C ARG A 67 -5.36 -12.13 -4.47
N ILE A 68 -4.04 -11.94 -4.34
CA ILE A 68 -3.04 -12.59 -5.19
C ILE A 68 -3.14 -14.12 -5.09
N ALA A 69 -3.26 -14.67 -3.89
CA ALA A 69 -3.40 -16.12 -3.70
C ALA A 69 -4.65 -16.69 -4.38
N LYS A 70 -5.75 -15.93 -4.39
CA LYS A 70 -7.02 -16.32 -5.02
C LYS A 70 -6.97 -16.20 -6.55
N GLU A 71 -6.48 -15.09 -7.07
CA GLU A 71 -6.51 -14.78 -8.50
C GLU A 71 -5.33 -15.41 -9.26
N GLY A 72 -4.13 -15.45 -8.66
CA GLY A 72 -2.91 -16.05 -9.21
C GLY A 72 -2.84 -17.58 -9.14
N LYS A 73 -3.87 -18.23 -8.57
CA LYS A 73 -4.00 -19.71 -8.46
C LYS A 73 -2.71 -20.36 -7.95
N SER A 74 -2.29 -21.49 -8.50
CA SER A 74 -1.15 -22.30 -8.03
C SER A 74 0.18 -21.98 -8.74
N ASP A 75 0.25 -20.90 -9.52
CA ASP A 75 1.45 -20.54 -10.28
C ASP A 75 2.23 -19.40 -9.56
N PRO A 76 3.43 -19.68 -9.02
CA PRO A 76 4.26 -18.67 -8.37
C PRO A 76 4.61 -17.48 -9.27
N GLU A 77 4.90 -17.71 -10.55
CA GLU A 77 5.27 -16.63 -11.48
C GLU A 77 4.07 -15.72 -11.74
N ALA A 78 2.91 -16.30 -12.03
CA ALA A 78 1.67 -15.54 -12.20
C ALA A 78 1.32 -14.71 -10.96
N ARG A 79 1.59 -15.21 -9.74
CA ARG A 79 1.38 -14.46 -8.49
C ARG A 79 2.29 -13.23 -8.40
N VAL A 80 3.57 -13.34 -8.75
CA VAL A 80 4.49 -12.20 -8.74
C VAL A 80 4.11 -11.19 -9.82
N VAL A 81 3.87 -11.64 -11.05
CA VAL A 81 3.43 -10.78 -12.16
C VAL A 81 2.18 -10.01 -11.80
N MET A 82 1.19 -10.68 -11.22
CA MET A 82 -0.06 -10.05 -10.78
C MET A 82 0.19 -9.02 -9.67
N ALA A 83 1.07 -9.31 -8.71
CA ALA A 83 1.38 -8.37 -7.63
C ALA A 83 1.97 -7.06 -8.19
N TYR A 84 2.91 -7.17 -9.14
CA TYR A 84 3.50 -6.03 -9.84
C TYR A 84 2.47 -5.23 -10.65
N GLN A 85 1.62 -5.91 -11.42
CA GLN A 85 0.58 -5.24 -12.20
C GLN A 85 -0.42 -4.49 -11.32
N LEU A 86 -0.84 -5.11 -10.21
CA LEU A 86 -1.83 -4.52 -9.32
C LEU A 86 -1.26 -3.39 -8.45
N ALA A 87 0.01 -3.47 -8.04
CA ALA A 87 0.64 -2.48 -7.17
C ALA A 87 1.29 -1.33 -7.95
N LEU A 88 2.01 -1.65 -9.03
CA LEU A 88 2.88 -0.73 -9.77
C LEU A 88 2.40 -0.45 -11.21
N GLY A 89 1.44 -1.21 -11.72
CA GLY A 89 0.89 -0.99 -13.06
C GLY A 89 1.79 -1.44 -14.21
N ARG A 90 2.86 -2.19 -13.93
CA ARG A 90 3.80 -2.74 -14.92
C ARG A 90 4.11 -4.22 -14.68
N LEU A 91 4.86 -4.83 -15.59
CA LEU A 91 5.43 -6.17 -15.41
C LEU A 91 6.74 -6.09 -14.62
N PRO A 92 7.08 -7.14 -13.83
CA PRO A 92 8.41 -7.26 -13.24
C PRO A 92 9.44 -7.56 -14.32
N ASP A 93 10.68 -7.15 -14.10
CA ASP A 93 11.82 -7.67 -14.86
C ASP A 93 12.28 -9.06 -14.35
N ASP A 94 13.23 -9.69 -15.05
CA ASP A 94 13.72 -11.03 -14.70
C ASP A 94 14.40 -11.08 -13.32
N GLN A 95 15.05 -9.98 -12.91
CA GLN A 95 15.76 -9.90 -11.63
C GLN A 95 14.77 -9.73 -10.47
N GLU A 96 13.77 -8.88 -10.64
CA GLU A 96 12.66 -8.65 -9.73
C GLU A 96 11.83 -9.93 -9.55
N LEU A 97 11.50 -10.60 -10.65
CA LEU A 97 10.80 -11.87 -10.65
C LEU A 97 11.60 -12.91 -9.85
N GLY A 98 12.89 -13.09 -10.18
CA GLY A 98 13.77 -14.03 -9.48
C GLY A 98 13.93 -13.74 -7.98
N SER A 99 13.89 -12.46 -7.59
CA SER A 99 14.03 -12.05 -6.19
C SER A 99 12.77 -12.30 -5.36
N LEU A 100 11.58 -12.24 -5.97
CA LEU A 100 10.31 -12.35 -5.26
C LEU A 100 9.62 -13.72 -5.38
N ILE A 101 10.01 -14.55 -6.35
CA ILE A 101 9.36 -15.84 -6.60
C ILE A 101 9.38 -16.79 -5.39
N GLY A 102 10.42 -16.72 -4.55
CA GLY A 102 10.50 -17.50 -3.31
C GLY A 102 9.38 -17.19 -2.31
N PHE A 103 8.85 -15.97 -2.33
CA PHE A 103 7.74 -15.53 -1.47
C PHE A 103 6.37 -15.94 -2.00
N ALA A 104 6.27 -16.32 -3.28
CA ALA A 104 4.99 -16.58 -3.92
C ALA A 104 4.33 -17.91 -3.51
N ASN A 105 4.98 -18.74 -2.69
CA ASN A 105 4.50 -20.09 -2.36
C ASN A 105 3.57 -20.16 -1.14
N SER A 106 3.57 -19.17 -0.25
CA SER A 106 2.73 -19.17 0.96
C SER A 106 2.02 -17.84 1.15
N ILE A 107 0.96 -17.83 1.96
CA ILE A 107 0.22 -16.60 2.26
C ILE A 107 1.08 -15.62 3.05
N GLU A 108 1.90 -16.10 3.98
CA GLU A 108 2.84 -15.27 4.74
C GLU A 108 3.92 -14.69 3.83
N GLY A 109 4.39 -15.48 2.85
CA GLY A 109 5.33 -15.03 1.83
C GLY A 109 4.73 -13.91 0.98
N LEU A 110 3.52 -14.10 0.47
CA LEU A 110 2.79 -13.09 -0.30
C LEU A 110 2.55 -11.81 0.51
N THR A 111 2.26 -11.90 1.81
CA THR A 111 2.13 -10.73 2.68
C THR A 111 3.45 -9.98 2.80
N ARG A 112 4.58 -10.68 2.96
CA ARG A 112 5.91 -10.05 2.99
C ARG A 112 6.25 -9.38 1.65
N MET A 113 6.02 -10.06 0.55
CA MET A 113 6.20 -9.53 -0.80
C MET A 113 5.39 -8.25 -1.00
N THR A 114 4.13 -8.25 -0.57
CA THR A 114 3.27 -7.06 -0.65
C THR A 114 3.83 -5.89 0.15
N ARG A 115 4.32 -6.14 1.38
CA ARG A 115 4.94 -5.09 2.20
C ARG A 115 6.19 -4.52 1.54
N ILE A 116 6.98 -5.34 0.86
CA ILE A 116 8.12 -4.87 0.06
C ILE A 116 7.62 -3.94 -1.05
N LEU A 117 6.65 -4.37 -1.85
CA LEU A 117 6.09 -3.58 -2.94
C LEU A 117 5.54 -2.23 -2.45
N PHE A 118 4.77 -2.22 -1.37
CA PHE A 118 4.23 -0.97 -0.79
C PHE A 118 5.30 0.01 -0.26
N ASN A 119 6.51 -0.47 0.02
CA ASN A 119 7.62 0.36 0.50
C ASN A 119 8.63 0.69 -0.61
N THR A 120 8.36 0.32 -1.86
CA THR A 120 9.15 0.76 -3.01
C THR A 120 8.92 2.24 -3.30
N SER A 121 9.96 2.93 -3.78
CA SER A 121 9.84 4.33 -4.21
C SER A 121 8.78 4.49 -5.30
N GLU A 122 8.69 3.54 -6.23
CA GLU A 122 7.72 3.52 -7.34
C GLU A 122 6.27 3.45 -6.85
N PHE A 123 6.01 2.78 -5.72
CA PHE A 123 4.67 2.76 -5.13
C PHE A 123 4.36 4.05 -4.35
N ILE A 124 5.35 4.58 -3.63
CA ILE A 124 5.16 5.72 -2.73
C ILE A 124 5.03 7.03 -3.51
N TYR A 125 5.78 7.19 -4.60
CA TYR A 125 5.86 8.42 -5.37
C TYR A 125 5.29 8.22 -6.77
N VAL A 126 4.48 9.19 -7.20
CA VAL A 126 4.03 9.31 -8.59
C VAL A 126 4.95 10.33 -9.26
N ASP A 127 5.78 9.87 -10.19
CA ASP A 127 6.58 10.75 -11.07
C ASP A 127 5.71 11.52 -12.08
#